data_AF-A0A1F6CNF0-F1
#
_entry.id   AF-A0A1F6CNF0-F1
#
_cell.length_a   1.000
_cell.length_b   1.000
_cell.length_c   1.000
_cell.angle_alpha   90.00
_cell.angle_beta   90.00
_cell.angle_gamma   90.00
#
_symmetry.space_group_name_H-M   'P 1'
#
loop_
_entity.id
_entity.type
_entity.pdbx_description
1 polymer ?
#
loop_
_entity_poly.entity_id
_entity_poly.type
_entity_poly.pdbx_seq_one_letter_code
_entity_poly.pdbx_strand_id
1 'polypeptide(L)'
;MALTVGALRRATLELHDAREVVTISALSSKLGFTPRQVRSFVDSVNGLREELRIYSARDFVALMYVDAADCLRLKGEGVTYIALARELGLPRQTVRSAFERHPDWAVYMWLSSPVDAKRKERKHVYSAAVSELRRKKIKRSRWAVAKECGYVLNLVLRDFKRDPTLWDLLKD
;
A
#
# COMPACT_ATOMS: atom_id res chain seq x y z
N MET A 1 11.71 2.02 -32.28
CA MET A 1 11.65 3.46 -31.97
C MET A 1 12.62 3.74 -30.83
N ALA A 2 13.37 4.84 -30.83
CA ALA A 2 14.28 5.19 -29.71
C ALA A 2 13.57 6.14 -28.74
N LEU A 3 13.76 5.94 -27.44
CA LEU A 3 13.22 6.83 -26.41
C LEU A 3 14.02 8.14 -26.42
N THR A 4 13.35 9.27 -26.62
CA THR A 4 13.97 10.59 -26.68
C THR A 4 13.17 11.59 -25.86
N VAL A 5 13.83 12.68 -25.42
CA VAL A 5 13.15 13.79 -24.71
C VAL A 5 12.01 14.37 -25.56
N GLY A 6 12.22 14.53 -26.88
CA GLY A 6 11.19 15.03 -27.79
C GLY A 6 10.00 14.09 -27.97
N ALA A 7 10.20 12.77 -27.90
CA ALA A 7 9.09 11.80 -27.90
C ALA A 7 8.30 11.87 -26.58
N LEU A 8 8.98 11.98 -25.44
CA LEU A 8 8.35 12.13 -24.13
C LEU A 8 7.51 13.41 -24.05
N ARG A 9 8.05 14.56 -24.46
CA ARG A 9 7.33 15.84 -24.48
C ARG A 9 6.04 15.78 -25.29
N ARG A 10 6.09 15.18 -26.49
CA ARG A 10 4.90 15.00 -27.34
C ARG A 10 3.86 14.10 -26.69
N ALA A 11 4.27 12.93 -26.17
CA ALA A 11 3.36 12.03 -25.47
C ALA A 11 2.74 12.69 -24.23
N THR A 12 3.51 13.47 -23.47
CA THR A 12 3.03 14.25 -22.32
C THR A 12 1.97 15.28 -22.75
N LEU A 13 2.22 16.06 -23.81
CA LEU A 13 1.25 17.01 -24.34
C LEU A 13 -0.05 16.33 -24.75
N GLU A 14 0.05 15.23 -25.50
CA GLU A 14 -1.12 14.48 -25.93
C GLU A 14 -1.90 13.85 -24.75
N LEU A 15 -1.22 13.48 -23.65
CA LEU A 15 -1.91 13.02 -22.43
C LEU A 15 -2.64 14.18 -21.73
N HIS A 16 -2.01 15.36 -21.68
CA HIS A 16 -2.65 16.55 -21.14
C HIS A 16 -3.88 16.98 -21.96
N ASP A 17 -3.79 16.94 -23.29
CA ASP A 17 -4.91 17.24 -24.19
C ASP A 17 -6.07 16.26 -24.00
N ALA A 18 -5.76 14.99 -23.73
CA ALA A 18 -6.74 13.96 -23.36
C ALA A 18 -7.28 14.09 -21.93
N ARG A 19 -6.82 15.08 -21.16
CA ARG A 19 -7.10 15.25 -19.71
C ARG A 19 -6.71 14.03 -18.87
N GLU A 20 -5.71 13.28 -19.31
CA GLU A 20 -5.16 12.13 -18.59
C GLU A 20 -4.03 12.56 -17.65
N VAL A 21 -3.84 11.80 -16.58
CA VAL A 21 -2.73 12.03 -15.64
C VAL A 21 -1.43 11.54 -16.27
N VAL A 22 -0.42 12.40 -16.32
CA VAL A 22 0.89 12.06 -16.85
C VAL A 22 1.67 11.24 -15.82
N THR A 23 1.65 9.91 -15.98
CA THR A 23 2.43 8.96 -15.18
C THR A 23 3.48 8.26 -16.03
N ILE A 24 4.44 7.59 -15.39
CA ILE A 24 5.41 6.74 -16.10
C ILE A 24 4.68 5.62 -16.86
N SER A 25 3.66 5.03 -16.25
CA SER A 25 2.86 3.98 -16.90
C SER A 25 2.14 4.50 -18.14
N ALA A 26 1.47 5.65 -18.05
CA ALA A 26 0.78 6.27 -19.19
C ALA A 26 1.75 6.60 -20.34
N LEU A 27 2.90 7.20 -20.04
CA LEU A 27 3.95 7.47 -21.02
C LEU A 27 4.51 6.19 -21.64
N SER A 28 4.68 5.14 -20.85
CA SER A 28 5.18 3.84 -21.33
C SER A 28 4.21 3.17 -22.29
N SER A 29 2.91 3.17 -21.96
CA SER A 29 1.84 2.64 -22.80
C SER A 29 1.74 3.40 -24.12
N LYS A 30 1.84 4.74 -24.07
CA LYS A 30 1.72 5.61 -25.24
C LYS A 30 2.91 5.51 -26.18
N LEU A 31 4.11 5.35 -25.64
CA LEU A 31 5.35 5.30 -26.42
C LEU A 31 5.77 3.87 -26.80
N GLY A 32 5.07 2.84 -26.31
CA GLY A 32 5.40 1.44 -26.57
C GLY A 32 6.70 0.97 -25.91
N PHE A 33 7.06 1.54 -24.77
CA PHE A 33 8.23 1.13 -23.97
C PHE A 33 7.78 0.52 -22.66
N THR A 34 8.70 -0.18 -21.97
CA THR A 34 8.43 -0.64 -20.61
C THR A 34 8.48 0.53 -19.62
N PRO A 35 7.67 0.51 -18.54
CA PRO A 35 7.73 1.52 -17.48
C PRO A 35 9.13 1.72 -16.91
N ARG A 36 9.92 0.63 -16.81
CA ARG A 36 11.30 0.66 -16.32
C ARG A 36 12.22 1.44 -17.25
N GLN A 37 12.11 1.26 -18.56
CA GLN A 37 12.91 2.01 -19.54
C GLN A 37 12.57 3.50 -19.49
N VAL A 38 11.28 3.84 -19.46
CA VAL A 38 10.82 5.24 -19.36
C VAL A 38 11.30 5.88 -18.06
N ARG A 39 11.14 5.20 -16.92
CA ARG A 39 11.61 5.68 -15.61
C ARG A 39 13.12 5.91 -15.61
N SER A 40 13.89 4.92 -16.04
CA SER A 40 15.35 5.00 -16.07
C SER A 40 15.82 6.17 -16.94
N PHE A 41 15.14 6.42 -18.07
CA PHE A 41 15.49 7.54 -18.94
C PHE A 41 15.11 8.88 -18.31
N VAL A 42 13.89 9.01 -17.80
CA VAL A 42 13.43 10.23 -17.10
C VAL A 42 14.35 10.58 -15.93
N ASP A 43 14.72 9.59 -15.11
CA ASP A 43 15.57 9.80 -13.94
C ASP A 43 17.04 10.07 -14.33
N SER A 44 17.46 9.72 -15.56
CA SER A 44 18.81 10.02 -16.08
C SER A 44 18.95 11.46 -16.58
N VAL A 45 17.84 12.16 -16.85
CA VAL A 45 17.84 13.54 -17.34
C VAL A 45 17.40 14.47 -16.22
N ASN A 46 18.34 15.23 -15.67
CA ASN A 46 18.08 16.16 -14.57
C ASN A 46 16.93 17.13 -14.89
N GLY A 47 15.94 17.18 -14.00
CA GLY A 47 14.80 18.09 -14.09
C GLY A 47 13.71 17.70 -15.10
N LEU A 48 13.90 16.62 -15.89
CA LEU A 48 12.93 16.23 -16.91
C LEU A 48 11.60 15.79 -16.31
N ARG A 49 11.63 15.19 -15.13
CA ARG A 49 10.43 14.75 -14.41
C ARG A 49 9.54 15.94 -14.04
N GLU A 50 10.13 16.97 -13.45
CA GLU A 50 9.46 18.21 -13.07
C GLU A 50 8.98 18.98 -14.32
N GLU A 51 9.82 19.04 -15.35
CA GLU A 51 9.50 19.68 -16.62
C GLU A 51 8.25 19.07 -17.27
N LEU A 52 8.23 17.73 -17.38
CA LEU A 52 7.11 17.00 -17.98
C LEU A 52 5.88 16.93 -17.07
N ARG A 53 5.95 17.53 -15.88
CA ARG A 53 4.94 17.41 -14.81
C ARG A 53 4.53 15.95 -14.63
N ILE A 54 5.49 15.04 -14.77
CA ILE A 54 5.24 13.62 -14.52
C ILE A 54 4.91 13.56 -13.06
N TYR A 55 3.67 13.17 -12.75
CA TYR A 55 3.23 13.02 -11.39
C TYR A 55 4.14 11.99 -10.74
N SER A 56 5.08 12.52 -9.95
CA SER A 56 5.96 11.74 -9.13
C SER A 56 5.17 11.43 -7.89
N ALA A 57 5.02 10.14 -7.63
CA ALA A 57 4.34 9.66 -6.45
C ALA A 57 5.06 9.98 -5.12
N ARG A 58 6.06 10.88 -5.12
CA ARG A 58 6.66 11.44 -3.89
C ARG A 58 5.70 12.36 -3.14
N ASP A 59 4.79 13.06 -3.83
CA ASP A 59 3.81 13.94 -3.18
C ASP A 59 2.57 13.17 -2.67
N PHE A 60 2.34 11.97 -3.22
CA PHE A 60 1.26 11.05 -2.83
C PHE A 60 1.78 9.61 -2.84
N VAL A 61 2.39 9.20 -1.72
CA VAL A 61 2.98 7.87 -1.52
C VAL A 61 2.01 6.74 -1.90
N ALA A 62 0.70 6.93 -1.67
CA ALA A 62 -0.35 5.98 -2.07
C ALA A 62 -0.35 5.67 -3.57
N LEU A 63 -0.26 6.71 -4.42
CA LEU A 63 -0.30 6.57 -5.88
C LEU A 63 0.93 5.82 -6.40
N MET A 64 2.06 5.86 -5.69
CA MET A 64 3.28 5.13 -6.05
C MET A 64 3.03 3.62 -6.03
N TYR A 65 2.38 3.17 -4.97
CA TYR A 65 2.06 1.76 -4.77
C TYR A 65 0.96 1.30 -5.73
N VAL A 66 0.01 2.19 -6.08
CA VAL A 66 -1.02 1.91 -7.10
C VAL A 66 -0.39 1.74 -8.48
N ASP A 67 0.45 2.69 -8.92
CA ASP A 67 1.14 2.63 -10.22
C ASP A 67 2.01 1.36 -10.34
N ALA A 68 2.73 1.01 -9.28
CA ALA A 68 3.50 -0.22 -9.24
C ALA A 68 2.63 -1.48 -9.29
N ALA A 69 1.49 -1.49 -8.59
CA ALA A 69 0.54 -2.59 -8.66
C ALA A 69 -0.04 -2.75 -10.07
N ASP A 70 -0.36 -1.65 -10.75
CA ASP A 70 -0.87 -1.66 -12.11
C ASP A 70 0.20 -2.12 -13.11
N CYS A 71 1.45 -1.69 -12.96
CA CYS A 71 2.57 -2.20 -13.75
C CYS A 71 2.73 -3.72 -13.62
N LEU A 72 2.57 -4.27 -12.42
CA LEU A 72 2.63 -5.73 -12.19
C LEU A 72 1.44 -6.45 -12.85
N ARG A 73 0.22 -5.89 -12.72
CA ARG A 73 -1.00 -6.44 -13.34
C ARG A 73 -0.88 -6.48 -14.87
N LEU A 74 -0.37 -5.42 -15.48
CA LEU A 74 -0.14 -5.37 -16.93
C LEU A 74 0.87 -6.41 -17.42
N LYS A 75 1.84 -6.79 -16.57
CA LYS A 75 2.78 -7.89 -16.84
C LYS A 75 2.18 -9.28 -16.58
N GLY A 76 0.94 -9.37 -16.10
CA GLY A 76 0.33 -10.63 -15.66
C GLY A 76 0.92 -11.18 -14.35
N GLU A 77 1.63 -10.36 -13.59
CA GLU A 77 2.25 -10.76 -12.33
C GLU A 77 1.30 -10.54 -11.14
N GLY A 78 1.40 -11.42 -10.14
CA GLY A 78 0.66 -11.26 -8.89
C GLY A 78 1.16 -10.06 -8.09
N VAL A 79 0.25 -9.18 -7.69
CA VAL A 79 0.55 -8.06 -6.79
C VAL A 79 0.85 -8.63 -5.40
N THR A 80 2.11 -8.62 -5.00
CA THR A 80 2.59 -9.06 -3.68
C THR A 80 3.54 -8.01 -3.11
N TYR A 81 3.77 -8.02 -1.79
CA TYR A 81 4.76 -7.11 -1.18
C TYR A 81 6.16 -7.28 -1.79
N ILE A 82 6.52 -8.50 -2.21
CA ILE A 82 7.81 -8.79 -2.83
C ILE A 82 7.86 -8.22 -4.24
N ALA A 83 6.80 -8.44 -5.03
CA ALA A 83 6.71 -7.92 -6.38
C ALA A 83 6.68 -6.38 -6.40
N LEU A 84 5.95 -5.76 -5.47
CA LEU A 84 5.93 -4.30 -5.30
C LEU A 84 7.29 -3.76 -4.88
N ALA A 85 7.98 -4.42 -3.94
CA ALA A 85 9.34 -4.04 -3.55
C ALA A 85 10.31 -4.09 -4.73
N ARG A 86 10.22 -5.14 -5.56
CA ARG A 86 11.01 -5.28 -6.79
C ARG A 86 10.68 -4.19 -7.82
N GLU A 87 9.40 -3.93 -8.07
CA GLU A 87 8.96 -2.93 -9.05
C GLU A 87 9.35 -1.50 -8.62
N LEU A 88 9.31 -1.22 -7.32
CA LEU A 88 9.64 0.09 -6.76
C LEU A 88 11.13 0.28 -6.48
N GLY A 89 11.93 -0.79 -6.50
CA GLY A 89 13.34 -0.74 -6.08
C GLY A 89 13.51 -0.42 -4.59
N LEU A 90 12.52 -0.79 -3.77
CA LEU A 90 12.51 -0.52 -2.33
C LEU A 90 12.76 -1.81 -1.52
N PRO A 91 13.30 -1.71 -0.29
CA PRO A 91 13.34 -2.85 0.61
C PRO A 91 11.93 -3.38 0.91
N ARG A 92 11.76 -4.70 0.93
CA ARG A 92 10.49 -5.35 1.27
C ARG A 92 9.91 -4.86 2.59
N GLN A 93 10.77 -4.62 3.58
CA GLN A 93 10.36 -4.14 4.89
C GLN A 93 9.75 -2.73 4.80
N THR A 94 10.29 -1.85 3.96
CA THR A 94 9.77 -0.49 3.73
C THR A 94 8.37 -0.54 3.13
N VAL A 95 8.18 -1.37 2.11
CA VAL A 95 6.87 -1.60 1.49
C VAL A 95 5.88 -2.13 2.51
N ARG A 96 6.25 -3.17 3.26
CA ARG A 96 5.41 -3.76 4.31
C ARG A 96 5.00 -2.73 5.37
N SER A 97 5.95 -1.96 5.89
CA SER A 97 5.68 -0.93 6.90
C SER A 97 4.72 0.15 6.39
N ALA A 98 4.78 0.52 5.10
CA ALA A 98 3.84 1.47 4.51
C ALA A 98 2.40 0.95 4.56
N PHE A 99 2.18 -0.32 4.18
CA PHE A 99 0.87 -0.96 4.25
C PHE A 99 0.40 -1.33 5.66
N GLU A 100 1.31 -1.45 6.63
CA GLU A 100 0.95 -1.58 8.04
C GLU A 100 0.45 -0.25 8.63
N ARG A 101 0.98 0.88 8.17
CA ARG A 101 0.48 2.23 8.53
C ARG A 101 -0.82 2.59 7.81
N HIS A 102 -1.02 2.07 6.60
CA HIS A 102 -2.19 2.33 5.75
C HIS A 102 -2.83 1.00 5.28
N PRO A 103 -3.58 0.30 6.17
CA PRO A 103 -4.12 -1.02 5.89
C PRO A 103 -5.23 -1.03 4.82
N ASP A 104 -5.89 0.11 4.60
CA ASP A 104 -6.85 0.37 3.53
C ASP A 104 -6.22 0.22 2.14
N TRP A 105 -4.97 0.66 1.97
CA TRP A 105 -4.25 0.52 0.70
C TRP A 105 -3.96 -0.95 0.37
N ALA A 106 -3.68 -1.77 1.40
CA ALA A 106 -3.44 -3.20 1.22
C ALA A 106 -4.68 -3.93 0.73
N VAL A 107 -5.87 -3.49 1.15
CA VAL A 107 -7.16 -4.01 0.65
C VAL A 107 -7.38 -3.56 -0.79
N TYR A 108 -7.20 -2.28 -1.10
CA TYR A 108 -7.35 -1.74 -2.45
C TYR A 108 -6.44 -2.43 -3.48
N MET A 109 -5.23 -2.82 -3.07
CA MET A 109 -4.26 -3.52 -3.92
C MET A 109 -4.36 -5.05 -3.83
N TRP A 110 -5.35 -5.57 -3.12
CA TRP A 110 -5.61 -7.00 -2.96
C TRP A 110 -4.44 -7.77 -2.32
N LEU A 111 -3.59 -7.06 -1.58
CA LEU A 111 -2.49 -7.59 -0.78
C LEU A 111 -2.97 -8.17 0.56
N SER A 112 -4.18 -7.81 0.97
CA SER A 112 -4.84 -8.31 2.17
C SER A 112 -6.32 -8.47 1.91
N SER A 113 -6.94 -9.50 2.49
CA SER A 113 -8.40 -9.57 2.51
C SER A 113 -8.96 -8.43 3.38
N PRO A 114 -10.15 -7.90 3.07
CA PRO A 114 -10.85 -6.93 3.93
C PRO A 114 -11.04 -7.45 5.36
N VAL A 115 -11.20 -8.76 5.52
CA VAL A 115 -11.37 -9.42 6.83
C VAL A 115 -10.09 -9.37 7.65
N ASP A 116 -8.92 -9.53 7.02
CA ASP A 116 -7.63 -9.51 7.70
C ASP A 116 -7.14 -8.08 7.99
N ALA A 117 -7.45 -7.11 7.12
CA ALA A 117 -7.20 -5.70 7.39
C ALA A 117 -8.00 -5.21 8.61
N LYS A 118 -9.31 -5.49 8.65
CA LYS A 118 -10.16 -5.20 9.82
C LYS A 118 -9.69 -5.93 11.09
N ARG A 119 -9.08 -7.12 10.97
CA ARG A 119 -8.50 -7.82 12.13
C ARG A 119 -7.28 -7.08 12.69
N LYS A 120 -6.38 -6.60 11.82
CA LYS A 120 -5.22 -5.80 12.23
C LYS A 120 -5.64 -4.50 12.92
N GLU A 121 -6.65 -3.82 12.39
CA GLU A 121 -7.22 -2.64 13.02
C GLU A 121 -7.76 -2.95 14.43
N ARG A 122 -8.58 -4.01 14.54
CA ARG A 122 -9.11 -4.46 15.85
C ARG A 122 -8.04 -4.84 16.85
N LYS A 123 -6.87 -5.32 16.42
CA LYS A 123 -5.74 -5.60 17.32
C LYS A 123 -5.27 -4.35 18.07
N HIS A 124 -5.24 -3.19 17.42
CA HIS A 124 -4.94 -1.93 18.09
C HIS A 124 -6.00 -1.57 19.13
N VAL A 125 -7.28 -1.76 18.79
CA VAL A 125 -8.41 -1.57 19.70
C VAL A 125 -8.33 -2.51 20.90
N TYR A 126 -7.99 -3.79 20.68
CA TYR A 126 -7.79 -4.77 21.76
C TYR A 126 -6.66 -4.37 22.69
N SER A 127 -5.54 -3.89 22.16
CA SER A 127 -4.40 -3.44 22.97
C SER A 127 -4.78 -2.25 23.87
N ALA A 128 -5.50 -1.27 23.32
CA ALA A 128 -6.01 -0.13 24.07
C ALA A 128 -6.99 -0.57 25.17
N ALA A 129 -7.95 -1.44 24.85
CA ALA A 129 -8.91 -1.98 25.81
C ALA A 129 -8.24 -2.79 26.94
N VAL A 130 -7.24 -3.60 26.62
CA VAL A 130 -6.46 -4.33 27.64
C VAL A 130 -5.73 -3.37 28.58
N SER A 131 -5.17 -2.29 28.04
CA SER A 131 -4.50 -1.25 28.83
C SER A 131 -5.47 -0.57 29.79
N GLU A 132 -6.70 -0.31 29.32
CA GLU A 132 -7.78 0.27 30.12
C GLU A 132 -8.27 -0.70 31.22
N LEU A 133 -8.43 -1.99 30.91
CA LEU A 133 -8.76 -3.01 31.90
C LEU A 133 -7.68 -3.13 32.98
N ARG A 134 -6.40 -3.01 32.60
CA ARG A 134 -5.28 -2.99 33.54
C ARG A 134 -5.36 -1.78 34.48
N ARG A 135 -5.65 -0.59 33.95
CA ARG A 135 -5.85 0.63 34.73
C ARG A 135 -7.00 0.47 35.73
N LYS A 136 -8.10 -0.14 35.31
CA LYS A 136 -9.29 -0.43 36.14
C LYS A 136 -9.10 -1.60 37.12
N LYS A 137 -7.95 -2.28 37.12
CA LYS A 137 -7.67 -3.51 37.89
C LYS A 137 -8.70 -4.63 37.63
N ILE A 138 -9.26 -4.67 36.43
CA ILE A 138 -10.21 -5.71 36.01
C ILE A 138 -9.43 -6.86 35.36
N LYS A 139 -9.84 -8.10 35.64
CA LYS A 139 -9.24 -9.30 35.05
C LYS A 139 -9.30 -9.25 33.52
N ARG A 140 -8.12 -9.28 32.89
CA ARG A 140 -7.95 -9.33 31.43
C ARG A 140 -8.44 -10.67 30.91
N SER A 141 -9.62 -10.70 30.33
CA SER A 141 -10.20 -11.88 29.68
C SER A 141 -10.79 -11.50 28.33
N ARG A 142 -10.94 -12.49 27.44
CA ARG A 142 -11.56 -12.28 26.11
C ARG A 142 -12.96 -11.67 26.21
N TRP A 143 -13.70 -12.02 27.27
CA TRP A 143 -15.00 -11.42 27.57
C TRP A 143 -14.89 -9.96 28.01
N ALA A 144 -13.95 -9.65 28.91
CA ALA A 144 -13.72 -8.28 29.36
C ALA A 144 -13.26 -7.38 28.20
N VAL A 145 -12.40 -7.88 27.31
CA VAL A 145 -11.98 -7.15 26.10
C VAL A 145 -13.16 -6.93 25.16
N ALA A 146 -13.99 -7.95 24.90
CA ALA A 146 -15.18 -7.80 24.08
C ALA A 146 -16.13 -6.71 24.63
N LYS A 147 -16.36 -6.71 25.95
CA LYS A 147 -17.20 -5.72 26.63
C LYS A 147 -16.59 -4.31 26.55
N GLU A 148 -15.30 -4.16 26.80
CA GLU A 148 -14.61 -2.87 26.78
C GLU A 148 -14.55 -2.27 25.36
N CYS A 149 -14.39 -3.10 24.32
CA CYS A 149 -14.39 -2.66 22.93
C CYS A 149 -15.80 -2.50 22.32
N GLY A 150 -16.87 -2.91 23.00
CA GLY A 150 -18.22 -2.95 22.45
C GLY A 150 -18.40 -3.96 21.30
N TYR A 151 -17.62 -5.04 21.28
CA TYR A 151 -17.67 -6.06 20.23
C TYR A 151 -18.36 -7.34 20.70
N VAL A 152 -18.92 -8.08 19.74
CA VAL A 152 -19.51 -9.40 19.99
C VAL A 152 -18.40 -10.39 20.37
N LEU A 153 -18.60 -11.15 21.46
CA LEU A 153 -17.61 -12.11 21.98
C LEU A 153 -17.10 -13.08 20.91
N ASN A 154 -17.98 -13.61 20.06
CA ASN A 154 -17.60 -14.55 18.99
C ASN A 154 -16.59 -13.96 17.99
N LEU A 155 -16.65 -12.66 17.72
CA LEU A 155 -15.68 -11.98 16.86
C LEU A 155 -14.29 -11.96 17.52
N VAL A 156 -14.25 -11.59 18.80
CA VAL A 156 -13.01 -11.56 19.61
C VAL A 156 -12.41 -12.97 19.71
N LEU A 157 -13.22 -13.98 20.02
CA LEU A 157 -12.77 -15.37 20.07
C LEU A 157 -12.16 -15.84 18.74
N ARG A 158 -12.79 -15.50 17.61
CA ARG A 158 -12.31 -15.85 16.27
C ARG A 158 -10.97 -15.19 15.96
N ASP A 159 -10.82 -13.90 16.31
CA ASP A 159 -9.57 -13.17 16.09
C ASP A 159 -8.43 -13.75 16.94
N PHE A 160 -8.68 -14.03 18.22
CA PHE A 160 -7.69 -14.66 19.12
C PHE A 160 -7.30 -16.08 18.69
N LYS A 161 -8.21 -16.84 18.07
CA LYS A 161 -7.88 -18.15 17.50
C LYS A 161 -6.96 -18.03 16.28
N ARG A 162 -7.10 -16.96 15.49
CA ARG A 162 -6.33 -16.74 14.25
C ARG A 162 -5.00 -16.02 14.46
N ASP A 163 -4.87 -15.16 15.47
CA ASP A 163 -3.63 -14.45 15.79
C ASP A 163 -3.13 -14.85 17.20
N PRO A 164 -2.16 -15.78 17.30
CA PRO A 164 -1.59 -16.22 18.57
C PRO A 164 -1.00 -15.10 19.42
N THR A 165 -0.54 -14.01 18.81
CA THR A 165 0.09 -12.89 19.54
C THR A 165 -0.93 -12.08 20.35
N LEU A 166 -2.23 -12.21 20.06
CA LEU A 166 -3.27 -11.59 20.89
C LEU A 166 -3.36 -12.21 22.29
N TRP A 167 -2.93 -13.47 22.45
CA TRP A 167 -2.89 -14.11 23.76
C TRP A 167 -1.88 -13.45 24.70
N ASP A 168 -0.81 -12.89 24.15
CA ASP A 168 0.19 -12.16 24.95
C ASP A 168 -0.40 -10.91 25.59
N LEU A 169 -1.41 -10.29 24.97
CA LEU A 169 -2.12 -9.14 25.55
C LEU A 169 -2.87 -9.50 26.84
N LEU A 170 -3.26 -10.77 27.02
CA LEU A 170 -4.03 -11.20 28.18
C LEU A 170 -3.16 -11.77 29.31
N LYS A 171 -1.85 -11.90 29.10
CA LYS A 171 -0.92 -12.35 30.14
C LYS A 171 -0.77 -11.28 31.20
N ASP A 172 -0.53 -11.73 32.44
CA ASP A 172 -0.51 -10.83 33.60
C ASP A 172 0.70 -9.90 33.64
#